data_AF-A0A934S2F5-F1
#
_entry.id   AF-A0A934S2F5-F1
#
_cell.length_a   1.000
_cell.length_b   1.000
_cell.length_c   1.000
_cell.angle_alpha   90.00
_cell.angle_beta   90.00
_cell.angle_gamma   90.00
#
_symmetry.space_group_name_H-M   'P 1'
#
loop_
_entity.id
_entity.type
_entity.pdbx_description
1 polymer ?
#
loop_
_entity_poly.entity_id
_entity_poly.type
_entity_poly.pdbx_seq_one_letter_code
_entity_poly.pdbx_strand_id
1 'polypeptide(L)'
;MISFSCPACRVRLTLPVHLAGVVGPCPNCRTEIQAPLASNYRPSLSDIPLPVVSSPAARTEYQPTPESGDPEAPIRLEHPFRPEPRHLPQRSDFPEPPIGKPMPEPDPYNTGRAYRPSAYRRRPILRMLIPIFGILILAAIVSGLCMFLMHRKTDPLPLTNAEDLQPTSPPKASPPPEELSSIGGDAPSAPETPDALPAPKESPDFAQVAKQAGEVLNQFLNAQSLEERLPLIETKADPTTLQDTVLAKPMPPVQRSVVEMQQPPDPIENLIDTYFSVAFRTENNGTDQQLILVRTRQSANPKVVVEPFLDLYGGRLKQFCETPVSKAETFEVVASALANCYNEAVPNREKKMAIKLMAHDNTRPIAEAYFSSKHSQIADLLSDDLSGFRYGQAQPCTILLRWNTEEDPEKPFIEALDISALNWNP
;
A
#
# COMPACT_ATOMS: atom_id res chain seq x y z
N MET A 1 3.58 0.77 16.12
CA MET A 1 4.96 1.34 16.08
C MET A 1 5.02 2.53 17.03
N ILE A 2 6.18 2.82 17.63
CA ILE A 2 6.43 3.98 18.50
C ILE A 2 7.49 4.85 17.83
N SER A 3 7.18 6.14 17.64
CA SER A 3 8.09 7.11 17.02
C SER A 3 8.54 8.15 18.04
N PHE A 4 9.85 8.35 18.20
CA PHE A 4 10.43 9.34 19.11
C PHE A 4 11.73 9.92 18.57
N SER A 5 12.20 11.02 19.16
CA SER A 5 13.45 11.67 18.72
C SER A 5 14.56 11.46 19.74
N CYS A 6 15.78 11.16 19.28
CA CYS A 6 16.93 11.09 20.15
C CYS A 6 17.18 12.46 20.82
N PRO A 7 17.30 12.55 22.15
CA PRO A 7 17.50 13.83 22.85
C PRO A 7 18.85 14.49 22.51
N ALA A 8 19.85 13.72 22.10
CA ALA A 8 21.18 14.24 21.79
C ALA A 8 21.29 14.79 20.36
N CYS A 9 20.93 14.01 19.35
CA CYS A 9 21.13 14.39 17.94
C CYS A 9 19.84 14.72 17.18
N ARG A 10 18.67 14.61 17.84
CA ARG A 10 17.33 14.88 17.28
C ARG A 10 16.95 14.02 16.07
N VAL A 11 17.68 12.95 15.78
CA VAL A 11 17.27 11.97 14.77
C VAL A 11 15.97 11.30 15.22
N ARG A 12 15.03 11.14 14.28
CA ARG A 12 13.76 10.46 14.52
C ARG A 12 13.97 8.96 14.40
N LEU A 13 13.49 8.21 15.38
CA LEU A 13 13.61 6.75 15.48
C LEU A 13 12.22 6.14 15.59
N THR A 14 12.04 4.99 14.95
CA THR A 14 10.80 4.22 14.97
C THR A 14 11.11 2.81 15.47
N LEU A 15 10.40 2.36 16.50
CA LEU A 15 10.57 1.02 17.07
C LEU A 15 9.21 0.28 17.15
N PRO A 16 9.19 -1.06 17.04
CA PRO A 16 8.03 -1.86 17.38
C PRO A 16 7.54 -1.65 18.81
N VAL A 17 6.23 -1.82 19.05
CA VAL A 17 5.60 -1.55 20.36
C VAL A 17 6.13 -2.48 21.46
N HIS A 18 6.50 -3.72 21.13
CA HIS A 18 7.08 -4.68 22.07
C HIS A 18 8.49 -4.30 22.55
N LEU A 19 9.15 -3.30 21.93
CA LEU A 19 10.44 -2.74 22.36
C LEU A 19 10.28 -1.41 23.13
N ALA A 20 9.06 -1.07 23.57
CA ALA A 20 8.84 0.09 24.44
C ALA A 20 9.64 -0.05 25.76
N GLY A 21 10.26 1.03 26.21
CA GLY A 21 11.04 1.05 27.47
C GLY A 21 12.46 0.48 27.38
N VAL A 22 12.85 -0.13 26.25
CA VAL A 22 14.21 -0.69 26.05
C VAL A 22 15.24 0.44 25.97
N VAL A 23 16.40 0.22 26.60
CA VAL A 23 17.56 1.12 26.57
C VAL A 23 18.58 0.60 25.56
N GLY A 24 19.09 1.47 24.70
CA GLY A 24 20.11 1.10 23.70
C GLY A 24 20.79 2.32 23.07
N PRO A 25 21.89 2.11 22.33
CA PRO A 25 22.62 3.20 21.68
C PRO A 25 21.84 3.75 20.47
N CYS A 26 21.78 5.07 20.34
CA CYS A 26 21.24 5.73 19.16
C CYS A 26 22.08 5.34 17.91
N PRO A 27 21.46 4.89 16.80
CA PRO A 27 22.20 4.46 15.61
C PRO A 27 22.99 5.59 14.94
N ASN A 28 22.60 6.85 15.18
CA ASN A 28 23.26 8.01 14.56
C ASN A 28 24.41 8.57 15.43
N CYS A 29 24.18 8.80 16.72
CA CYS A 29 25.16 9.46 17.60
C CYS A 29 25.75 8.57 18.70
N ARG A 30 25.32 7.30 18.78
CA ARG A 30 25.71 6.29 19.78
C ARG A 30 25.42 6.65 21.24
N THR A 31 24.79 7.79 21.51
CA THR A 31 24.30 8.14 22.85
C THR A 31 23.24 7.14 23.28
N GLU A 32 23.32 6.69 24.53
CA GLU A 32 22.34 5.80 25.13
C GLU A 32 20.98 6.51 25.25
N ILE A 33 19.93 5.87 24.74
CA ILE A 33 18.57 6.39 24.72
C ILE A 33 17.60 5.33 25.25
N GLN A 34 16.52 5.78 25.88
CA GLN A 34 15.44 4.91 26.32
C GLN A 34 14.21 5.14 25.44
N ALA A 35 13.66 4.07 24.88
CA ALA A 35 12.40 4.12 24.15
C ALA A 35 11.25 4.50 25.10
N PRO A 36 10.34 5.40 24.73
CA PRO A 36 9.23 5.78 25.60
C PRO A 36 8.31 4.58 25.88
N LEU A 37 7.79 4.51 27.10
CA LEU A 37 6.79 3.51 27.50
C LEU A 37 5.49 3.78 26.71
N ALA A 38 4.93 2.74 26.09
CA ALA A 38 3.63 2.84 25.45
C ALA A 38 2.55 3.08 26.52
N SER A 39 2.05 4.31 26.61
CA SER A 39 1.14 4.74 27.69
C SER A 39 -0.24 4.06 27.70
N ASN A 40 -0.54 3.18 26.74
CA ASN A 40 -1.84 2.50 26.61
C ASN A 40 -1.74 0.97 26.42
N TYR A 41 -0.59 0.33 26.65
CA TYR A 41 -0.50 -1.13 26.55
C TYR A 41 -1.00 -1.78 27.86
N ARG A 42 -2.23 -2.29 27.85
CA ARG A 42 -2.72 -3.24 28.86
C ARG A 42 -2.28 -4.62 28.39
N PRO A 43 -1.32 -5.30 29.04
CA PRO A 43 -0.88 -6.61 28.59
C PRO A 43 -2.06 -7.58 28.57
N SER A 44 -2.31 -8.19 27.41
CA SER A 44 -3.20 -9.34 27.32
C SER A 44 -2.54 -10.50 28.06
N LEU A 45 -3.29 -11.20 28.90
CA LEU A 45 -2.84 -12.36 29.70
C LEU A 45 -2.41 -13.59 28.86
N SER A 46 -2.30 -13.43 27.54
CA SER A 46 -1.97 -14.50 26.59
C SER A 46 -0.46 -14.74 26.42
N ASP A 47 0.40 -13.84 26.91
CA ASP A 47 1.86 -13.93 26.74
C ASP A 47 2.60 -14.44 28.00
N ILE A 48 1.92 -15.17 28.88
CA ILE A 48 2.61 -15.92 29.95
C ILE A 48 3.09 -17.24 29.34
N PRO A 49 4.40 -17.50 29.24
CA PRO A 49 4.92 -18.80 28.82
C PRO A 49 4.46 -19.85 29.84
N LEU A 50 3.68 -20.83 29.39
CA LEU A 50 3.31 -21.98 30.21
C LEU A 50 4.58 -22.71 30.65
N PRO A 51 4.73 -23.07 31.94
CA PRO A 51 5.86 -23.85 32.40
C PRO A 51 5.85 -25.22 31.74
N VAL A 52 7.00 -25.58 31.14
CA VAL A 52 7.25 -26.90 30.56
C VAL A 52 7.17 -27.94 31.69
N VAL A 53 6.07 -28.67 31.75
CA VAL A 53 5.94 -29.84 32.61
C VAL A 53 6.69 -30.99 31.95
N SER A 54 7.87 -31.30 32.49
CA SER A 54 8.63 -32.50 32.14
C SER A 54 7.83 -33.74 32.54
N SER A 55 7.49 -34.58 31.56
CA SER A 55 6.91 -35.91 31.81
C SER A 55 7.94 -36.82 32.50
N PRO A 56 7.61 -37.48 33.62
CA PRO A 56 8.39 -38.61 34.10
C PRO A 56 7.87 -39.91 33.50
N ALA A 57 8.83 -40.79 33.21
CA ALA A 57 8.64 -42.13 32.69
C ALA A 57 7.99 -43.09 33.70
N ALA A 58 7.28 -44.07 33.13
CA ALA A 58 7.17 -45.48 33.52
C ALA A 58 6.97 -45.87 35.02
N ARG A 59 5.79 -46.44 35.31
CA ARG A 59 5.61 -47.70 36.08
C ARG A 59 4.14 -48.15 35.92
N THR A 60 3.88 -49.31 35.32
CA THR A 60 3.70 -50.64 35.96
C THR A 60 2.33 -50.78 36.64
N GLU A 61 1.47 -51.56 35.96
CA GLU A 61 0.69 -52.68 36.53
C GLU A 61 -0.23 -52.37 37.72
N TYR A 62 -1.56 -52.42 37.52
CA TYR A 62 -2.46 -53.23 38.36
C TYR A 62 -3.84 -53.44 37.69
N GLN A 63 -4.15 -54.72 37.61
CA GLN A 63 -5.39 -55.51 37.49
C GLN A 63 -6.79 -54.86 37.62
N PRO A 64 -7.82 -55.42 36.91
CA PRO A 64 -9.22 -55.00 36.99
C PRO A 64 -10.07 -55.90 37.90
N THR A 65 -11.13 -55.36 38.53
CA THR A 65 -12.32 -56.11 39.02
C THR A 65 -13.47 -55.13 39.37
N PRO A 66 -14.74 -55.59 39.56
CA PRO A 66 -15.88 -55.09 38.79
C PRO A 66 -17.06 -54.58 39.64
N GLU A 67 -18.11 -54.11 38.93
CA GLU A 67 -19.55 -54.08 39.27
C GLU A 67 -20.05 -53.83 40.71
N SER A 68 -20.82 -52.74 40.84
CA SER A 68 -22.17 -52.63 41.45
C SER A 68 -22.44 -51.14 41.63
N GLY A 69 -23.62 -50.56 41.51
CA GLY A 69 -24.98 -51.05 41.40
C GLY A 69 -25.86 -49.92 41.93
N ASP A 70 -26.65 -49.32 41.05
CA ASP A 70 -27.91 -48.61 41.31
C ASP A 70 -27.95 -47.22 41.99
N PRO A 71 -29.07 -46.48 41.77
CA PRO A 71 -29.07 -45.03 41.57
C PRO A 71 -29.61 -44.26 42.77
N GLU A 72 -29.16 -43.02 42.96
CA GLU A 72 -29.78 -42.11 43.93
C GLU A 72 -30.09 -40.71 43.35
N ALA A 73 -31.26 -40.25 43.78
CA ALA A 73 -32.16 -39.20 43.32
C ALA A 73 -31.61 -37.76 43.17
N PRO A 74 -32.37 -36.83 42.54
CA PRO A 74 -31.88 -35.52 42.14
C PRO A 74 -31.87 -34.51 43.30
N ILE A 75 -30.75 -33.84 43.49
CA ILE A 75 -30.65 -32.68 44.38
C ILE A 75 -31.22 -31.45 43.66
N ARG A 76 -32.40 -31.06 44.12
CA ARG A 76 -33.09 -29.80 43.83
C ARG A 76 -32.41 -28.70 44.66
N LEU A 77 -31.69 -27.79 44.02
CA LEU A 77 -31.15 -26.58 44.67
C LEU A 77 -31.87 -25.34 44.13
N GLU A 78 -32.48 -24.65 45.08
CA GLU A 78 -33.34 -23.50 44.95
C GLU A 78 -32.55 -22.26 44.50
N HIS A 79 -33.05 -21.57 43.47
CA HIS A 79 -32.87 -20.12 43.30
C HIS A 79 -33.86 -19.44 44.26
N PRO A 80 -33.55 -18.30 44.91
CA PRO A 80 -33.43 -17.04 44.16
C PRO A 80 -32.58 -15.92 44.81
N PHE A 81 -31.78 -15.22 44.01
CA PHE A 81 -31.48 -13.81 44.28
C PHE A 81 -31.61 -13.01 42.98
N ARG A 82 -32.78 -12.38 42.82
CA ARG A 82 -33.07 -11.38 41.79
C ARG A 82 -32.79 -10.01 42.41
N PRO A 83 -31.77 -9.26 41.97
CA PRO A 83 -31.58 -7.90 42.43
C PRO A 83 -32.69 -6.99 41.93
N GLU A 84 -33.16 -6.16 42.85
CA GLU A 84 -34.23 -5.17 42.75
C GLU A 84 -33.91 -4.10 41.67
N PRO A 85 -34.90 -3.66 40.87
CA PRO A 85 -34.69 -2.65 39.84
C PRO A 85 -34.36 -1.29 40.46
N ARG A 86 -33.19 -0.74 40.10
CA ARG A 86 -32.79 0.63 40.46
C ARG A 86 -33.79 1.63 39.90
N HIS A 87 -34.49 2.33 40.80
CA HIS A 87 -35.24 3.54 40.47
C HIS A 87 -34.27 4.62 39.99
N LEU A 88 -34.44 5.02 38.73
CA LEU A 88 -33.83 6.23 38.19
C LEU A 88 -34.57 7.46 38.75
N PRO A 89 -33.86 8.55 39.11
CA PRO A 89 -34.50 9.77 39.55
C PRO A 89 -35.39 10.37 38.46
N GLN A 90 -36.65 10.63 38.82
CA GLN A 90 -37.59 11.39 38.02
C GLN A 90 -37.03 12.78 37.74
N ARG A 91 -36.92 13.12 36.45
CA ARG A 91 -36.58 14.45 35.97
C ARG A 91 -37.85 15.31 36.05
N SER A 92 -37.94 16.12 37.10
CA SER A 92 -38.94 17.18 37.24
C SER A 92 -38.69 18.30 36.22
N ASP A 93 -39.80 18.72 35.59
CA ASP A 93 -40.07 20.03 35.01
C ASP A 93 -39.05 20.59 33.99
N PHE A 94 -39.24 20.20 32.73
CA PHE A 94 -38.84 21.03 31.59
C PHE A 94 -40.08 21.75 31.03
N PRO A 95 -40.04 23.08 30.88
CA PRO A 95 -41.13 23.84 30.28
C PRO A 95 -41.29 23.48 28.79
N GLU A 96 -42.56 23.44 28.40
CA GLU A 96 -43.12 23.18 27.08
C GLU A 96 -42.32 23.82 25.92
N PRO A 97 -41.90 23.05 24.90
CA PRO A 97 -41.38 23.64 23.67
C PRO A 97 -42.52 24.34 22.90
N PRO A 98 -42.25 25.50 22.26
CA PRO A 98 -43.28 26.24 21.55
C PRO A 98 -43.85 25.42 20.38
N ILE A 99 -45.18 25.42 20.30
CA ILE A 99 -46.01 24.85 19.24
C ILE A 99 -45.45 25.26 17.87
N GLY A 100 -44.79 24.30 17.22
CA GLY A 100 -44.38 24.40 15.83
C GLY A 100 -45.61 24.46 14.94
N LYS A 101 -45.67 25.48 14.07
CA LYS A 101 -46.72 25.64 13.06
C LYS A 101 -46.87 24.34 12.24
N PRO A 102 -48.10 23.98 11.83
CA PRO A 102 -48.33 22.79 11.01
C PRO A 102 -47.54 22.88 9.71
N MET A 103 -46.79 21.82 9.42
CA MET A 103 -46.07 21.63 8.18
C MET A 103 -47.08 21.48 7.04
N PRO A 104 -46.97 22.24 5.93
CA PRO A 104 -47.91 22.13 4.82
C PRO A 104 -47.83 20.72 4.19
N GLU A 105 -49.00 20.16 3.91
CA GLU A 105 -49.14 18.86 3.23
C GLU A 105 -48.44 18.88 1.86
N PRO A 106 -47.80 17.76 1.46
CA PRO A 106 -47.21 17.64 0.13
C PRO A 106 -48.30 17.48 -0.93
N ASP A 107 -48.26 18.38 -1.93
CA ASP A 107 -49.10 18.32 -3.13
C ASP A 107 -49.01 16.95 -3.84
N PRO A 108 -50.14 16.26 -4.10
CA PRO A 108 -50.14 14.95 -4.75
C PRO A 108 -50.00 15.00 -6.28
N TYR A 109 -49.66 16.15 -6.88
CA TYR A 109 -49.57 16.30 -8.34
C TYR A 109 -48.22 16.90 -8.78
N ASN A 110 -47.16 16.09 -8.71
CA ASN A 110 -45.98 16.34 -9.54
C ASN A 110 -45.37 15.02 -10.04
N THR A 111 -46.18 14.27 -10.79
CA THR A 111 -45.70 13.18 -11.63
C THR A 111 -45.00 13.75 -12.86
N GLY A 112 -43.67 13.62 -12.90
CA GLY A 112 -42.93 13.66 -14.16
C GLY A 112 -41.85 14.72 -14.24
N ARG A 113 -40.67 14.44 -13.67
CA ARG A 113 -39.39 14.83 -14.27
C ARG A 113 -38.32 13.82 -13.87
N ALA A 114 -37.74 13.18 -14.88
CA ALA A 114 -36.65 12.24 -14.77
C ALA A 114 -35.48 12.83 -13.97
N TYR A 115 -35.00 12.03 -13.02
CA TYR A 115 -33.82 12.27 -12.21
C TYR A 115 -32.58 12.39 -13.11
N ARG A 116 -32.07 13.61 -13.29
CA ARG A 116 -30.73 13.84 -13.85
C ARG A 116 -29.74 13.87 -12.68
N PRO A 117 -28.65 13.07 -12.72
CA PRO A 117 -27.66 13.08 -11.64
C PRO A 117 -27.01 14.46 -11.57
N SER A 118 -26.94 14.98 -10.34
CA SER A 118 -26.37 16.28 -10.01
C SER A 118 -24.88 16.28 -10.35
N ALA A 119 -24.54 17.00 -11.42
CA ALA A 119 -23.17 17.34 -11.75
C ALA A 119 -22.55 18.18 -10.62
N TYR A 120 -21.38 17.74 -10.18
CA TYR A 120 -20.44 18.45 -9.34
C TYR A 120 -20.36 19.93 -9.71
N ARG A 121 -20.83 20.82 -8.82
CA ARG A 121 -20.78 22.28 -8.98
C ARG A 121 -19.34 22.77 -8.79
N ARG A 122 -18.44 22.43 -9.73
CA ARG A 122 -17.10 23.01 -9.82
C ARG A 122 -17.24 24.48 -10.24
N ARG A 123 -16.49 25.34 -9.54
CA ARG A 123 -16.46 26.80 -9.70
C ARG A 123 -16.29 27.20 -11.19
N PRO A 124 -17.22 27.97 -11.79
CA PRO A 124 -17.23 28.26 -13.24
C PRO A 124 -16.11 29.22 -13.71
N ILE A 125 -15.40 29.87 -12.78
CA ILE A 125 -14.39 30.89 -13.13
C ILE A 125 -13.11 30.25 -13.68
N LEU A 126 -12.70 29.07 -13.19
CA LEU A 126 -11.42 28.46 -13.60
C LEU A 126 -11.46 27.90 -15.04
N ARG A 127 -12.64 27.45 -15.53
CA ARG A 127 -12.80 26.97 -16.92
C ARG A 127 -12.75 28.09 -17.96
N MET A 128 -13.06 29.33 -17.57
CA MET A 128 -12.95 30.51 -18.45
C MET A 128 -11.49 30.99 -18.60
N LEU A 129 -10.61 30.69 -17.63
CA LEU A 129 -9.22 31.12 -17.67
C LEU A 129 -8.33 30.24 -18.56
N ILE A 130 -8.63 28.94 -18.69
CA ILE A 130 -7.86 28.00 -19.52
C ILE A 130 -7.73 28.46 -20.99
N PRO A 131 -8.80 28.87 -21.71
CA PRO A 131 -8.64 29.34 -23.09
C PRO A 131 -7.87 30.67 -23.17
N ILE A 132 -8.00 31.55 -22.17
CA ILE A 132 -7.29 32.83 -22.12
C ILE A 132 -5.77 32.59 -21.99
N PHE A 133 -5.35 31.69 -21.09
CA PHE A 133 -3.95 31.31 -20.97
C PHE A 133 -3.41 30.64 -22.24
N GLY A 134 -4.22 29.80 -22.91
CA GLY A 134 -3.86 29.21 -24.19
C GLY A 134 -3.58 30.26 -25.28
N ILE A 135 -4.44 31.28 -25.39
CA ILE A 135 -4.26 32.37 -26.36
C ILE A 135 -3.01 33.21 -26.05
N LEU A 136 -2.76 33.50 -24.77
CA LEU A 136 -1.57 34.27 -24.36
C LEU A 136 -0.26 33.53 -24.66
N ILE A 137 -0.20 32.23 -24.42
CA ILE A 137 0.97 31.40 -24.75
C ILE A 137 1.19 31.38 -26.27
N LEU A 138 0.13 31.22 -27.06
CA LEU A 138 0.23 31.20 -28.52
C LEU A 138 0.73 32.56 -29.06
N ALA A 139 0.21 33.66 -28.51
CA ALA A 139 0.65 35.01 -28.86
C ALA A 139 2.13 35.25 -28.53
N ALA A 140 2.61 34.75 -27.38
CA ALA A 140 4.02 34.84 -26.99
C ALA A 140 4.93 34.04 -27.94
N ILE A 141 4.52 32.84 -28.36
CA ILE A 141 5.29 32.01 -29.31
C ILE A 141 5.37 32.71 -30.67
N VAL A 142 4.25 33.23 -31.18
CA VAL A 142 4.22 33.96 -32.47
C VAL A 142 5.06 35.24 -32.39
N SER A 143 4.98 35.98 -31.28
CA SER A 143 5.81 37.17 -31.06
C SER A 143 7.31 36.83 -31.03
N GLY A 144 7.70 35.76 -30.33
CA GLY A 144 9.08 35.27 -30.29
C GLY A 144 9.61 34.86 -31.67
N LEU A 145 8.79 34.14 -32.45
CA LEU A 145 9.13 33.77 -33.84
C LEU A 145 9.30 35.00 -34.73
N CYS A 146 8.40 35.99 -34.63
CA CYS A 146 8.52 37.24 -35.38
C CYS A 146 9.80 38.00 -35.03
N MET A 147 10.13 38.13 -33.74
CA MET A 147 11.35 38.78 -33.29
C MET A 147 12.61 38.05 -33.78
N PHE A 148 12.62 36.72 -33.73
CA PHE A 148 13.73 35.91 -34.23
C PHE A 148 13.94 36.06 -35.75
N LEU A 149 12.85 36.06 -36.53
CA LEU A 149 12.91 36.25 -37.98
C LEU A 149 13.35 37.66 -38.38
N MET A 150 12.98 38.67 -37.59
CA MET A 150 13.46 40.05 -37.80
C MET A 150 14.95 40.16 -37.48
N HIS A 151 15.43 39.49 -36.43
CA HIS A 151 16.84 39.54 -36.02
C HIS A 151 17.79 38.87 -37.03
N ARG A 152 17.31 37.88 -37.79
CA ARG A 152 18.09 37.20 -38.84
C ARG A 152 18.36 38.03 -40.09
N LYS A 153 17.70 39.17 -40.29
CA LYS A 153 17.92 40.02 -41.47
C LYS A 153 19.12 40.96 -41.37
N THR A 154 19.83 40.97 -40.25
CA THR A 154 20.89 41.97 -39.96
C THR A 154 22.31 41.44 -39.94
N ASP A 155 22.57 40.17 -40.27
CA ASP A 155 23.94 39.67 -40.33
C ASP A 155 24.49 39.76 -41.77
N PRO A 156 25.40 40.70 -42.08
CA PRO A 156 26.10 40.71 -43.35
C PRO A 156 27.13 39.57 -43.40
N LEU A 157 27.12 38.81 -44.51
CA LEU A 157 28.02 37.70 -44.79
C LEU A 157 29.50 38.16 -44.85
N PRO A 158 30.44 37.39 -44.29
CA PRO A 158 31.87 37.61 -44.51
C PRO A 158 32.28 37.06 -45.89
N LEU A 159 32.98 37.89 -46.65
CA LEU A 159 33.57 37.58 -47.95
C LEU A 159 34.79 36.65 -47.82
N THR A 160 34.74 35.60 -48.61
CA THR A 160 35.78 34.61 -48.90
C THR A 160 36.89 35.19 -49.78
N ASN A 161 38.14 34.84 -49.49
CA ASN A 161 39.29 34.71 -50.40
C ASN A 161 40.25 33.71 -49.71
N ALA A 162 41.13 32.91 -50.33
CA ALA A 162 41.32 32.27 -51.63
C ALA A 162 42.72 31.62 -51.53
N GLU A 163 42.89 30.34 -51.95
CA GLU A 163 44.15 29.71 -52.44
C GLU A 163 45.40 29.68 -51.51
N ASP A 164 46.30 28.68 -51.41
CA ASP A 164 46.67 27.52 -52.22
C ASP A 164 47.68 26.61 -51.43
N LEU A 165 47.92 25.40 -51.96
CA LEU A 165 49.08 24.48 -51.80
C LEU A 165 49.16 23.40 -50.68
N GLN A 166 49.11 22.15 -51.15
CA GLN A 166 49.61 20.86 -50.62
C GLN A 166 51.17 20.75 -50.72
N PRO A 167 51.85 19.60 -50.45
CA PRO A 167 51.77 18.57 -49.37
C PRO A 167 53.17 18.11 -48.86
N THR A 168 53.32 17.47 -47.68
CA THR A 168 54.28 16.36 -47.43
C THR A 168 54.15 15.72 -46.04
N SER A 169 54.40 14.41 -45.97
CA SER A 169 54.46 13.50 -44.81
C SER A 169 55.94 13.11 -44.53
N PRO A 170 56.34 12.19 -43.60
CA PRO A 170 55.88 11.79 -42.26
C PRO A 170 57.08 11.76 -41.22
N PRO A 171 57.27 10.78 -40.29
CA PRO A 171 57.47 11.02 -38.84
C PRO A 171 58.90 10.73 -38.32
N LYS A 172 59.25 11.15 -37.10
CA LYS A 172 60.47 10.64 -36.41
C LYS A 172 60.41 10.68 -34.88
N ALA A 173 61.09 9.67 -34.33
CA ALA A 173 61.13 9.13 -32.98
C ALA A 173 61.77 10.00 -31.86
N SER A 174 61.39 9.60 -30.63
CA SER A 174 62.03 9.55 -29.29
C SER A 174 63.50 10.00 -29.13
N PRO A 175 63.95 10.39 -27.90
CA PRO A 175 64.40 9.38 -26.89
C PRO A 175 64.21 9.77 -25.39
N PRO A 176 64.60 8.87 -24.44
CA PRO A 176 64.33 8.92 -22.99
C PRO A 176 65.60 9.21 -22.13
N PRO A 177 65.75 8.67 -20.90
CA PRO A 177 65.78 9.37 -19.60
C PRO A 177 67.20 9.63 -19.03
N GLU A 178 67.30 10.47 -18.01
CA GLU A 178 68.50 10.61 -17.16
C GLU A 178 68.27 10.08 -15.75
N GLU A 179 69.16 9.17 -15.34
CA GLU A 179 69.42 8.72 -13.97
C GLU A 179 70.32 9.74 -13.23
N LEU A 180 70.18 9.89 -11.91
CA LEU A 180 71.21 9.45 -10.94
C LEU A 180 70.83 9.76 -9.47
N SER A 181 71.05 8.75 -8.62
CA SER A 181 71.68 8.81 -7.29
C SER A 181 70.88 9.21 -6.03
N SER A 182 70.50 8.15 -5.28
CA SER A 182 71.05 7.74 -3.97
C SER A 182 71.17 8.77 -2.83
N ILE A 183 70.55 8.44 -1.68
CA ILE A 183 71.19 8.36 -0.35
C ILE A 183 70.25 7.55 0.59
N GLY A 184 70.84 6.61 1.34
CA GLY A 184 70.15 5.72 2.27
C GLY A 184 69.80 6.36 3.61
N GLY A 185 68.93 5.67 4.35
CA GLY A 185 68.59 5.97 5.73
C GLY A 185 67.71 4.87 6.30
N ASP A 186 68.23 4.20 7.32
CA ASP A 186 67.63 3.09 8.05
C ASP A 186 66.21 3.38 8.56
N ALA A 187 65.39 2.33 8.49
CA ALA A 187 64.04 2.26 9.01
C ALA A 187 64.00 2.25 10.54
N PRO A 188 63.03 2.97 11.12
CA PRO A 188 62.29 2.47 12.26
C PRO A 188 60.82 2.23 11.88
N SER A 189 60.31 1.06 12.25
CA SER A 189 58.96 0.57 12.04
C SER A 189 57.87 1.62 12.31
N ALA A 190 57.09 1.93 11.28
CA ALA A 190 55.79 2.56 11.43
C ALA A 190 54.73 1.49 11.77
N PRO A 191 53.76 1.79 12.65
CA PRO A 191 52.75 0.84 13.08
C PRO A 191 51.80 0.48 11.93
N GLU A 192 51.38 -0.78 11.93
CA GLU A 192 50.44 -1.37 10.98
C GLU A 192 49.19 -0.48 10.81
N THR A 193 48.97 -0.04 9.57
CA THR A 193 47.74 0.62 9.14
C THR A 193 46.56 -0.32 9.42
N PRO A 194 45.53 0.09 10.17
CA PRO A 194 44.34 -0.74 10.38
C PRO A 194 43.66 -0.99 9.03
N ASP A 195 43.20 -2.23 8.86
CA ASP A 195 42.47 -2.76 7.70
C ASP A 195 41.66 -1.70 6.95
N ALA A 196 41.91 -1.62 5.65
CA ALA A 196 41.09 -0.89 4.72
C ALA A 196 39.63 -1.30 4.91
N LEU A 197 38.79 -0.32 5.24
CA LEU A 197 37.33 -0.48 5.25
C LEU A 197 36.90 -1.17 3.94
N PRO A 198 36.06 -2.22 4.00
CA PRO A 198 35.52 -2.83 2.80
C PRO A 198 34.82 -1.75 1.97
N ALA A 199 35.07 -1.78 0.66
CA ALA A 199 34.50 -0.83 -0.28
C ALA A 199 32.99 -0.69 -0.09
N PRO A 200 32.42 0.52 -0.23
CA PRO A 200 30.98 0.72 -0.12
C PRO A 200 30.26 -0.23 -1.08
N LYS A 201 29.31 -1.03 -0.56
CA LYS A 201 28.41 -1.83 -1.39
C LYS A 201 27.74 -0.87 -2.38
N GLU A 202 27.99 -1.05 -3.67
CA GLU A 202 27.36 -0.26 -4.73
C GLU A 202 25.84 -0.30 -4.52
N SER A 203 25.23 0.88 -4.38
CA SER A 203 23.79 1.01 -4.31
C SER A 203 23.18 0.45 -5.59
N PRO A 204 22.10 -0.34 -5.53
CA PRO A 204 21.48 -0.90 -6.72
C PRO A 204 21.08 0.21 -7.69
N ASP A 205 21.41 0.04 -8.97
CA ASP A 205 20.94 0.91 -10.04
C ASP A 205 19.44 0.68 -10.23
N PHE A 206 18.63 1.57 -9.67
CA PHE A 206 17.17 1.52 -9.71
C PHE A 206 16.61 1.42 -11.14
N ALA A 207 17.25 2.08 -12.11
CA ALA A 207 16.81 2.04 -13.50
C ALA A 207 17.03 0.65 -14.11
N GLN A 208 18.17 0.03 -13.79
CA GLN A 208 18.45 -1.34 -14.20
C GLN A 208 17.48 -2.34 -13.55
N VAL A 209 17.18 -2.18 -12.26
CA VAL A 209 16.22 -3.02 -11.54
C VAL A 209 14.83 -2.90 -12.17
N ALA A 210 14.35 -1.69 -12.45
CA ALA A 210 13.05 -1.46 -13.08
C ALA A 210 12.98 -2.09 -14.49
N LYS A 211 14.08 -2.02 -15.25
CA LYS A 211 14.18 -2.65 -16.57
C LYS A 211 14.05 -4.17 -16.48
N GLN A 212 14.82 -4.81 -15.59
CA GLN A 212 14.76 -6.25 -15.38
C GLN A 212 13.37 -6.71 -14.90
N ALA A 213 12.76 -5.95 -13.98
CA ALA A 213 11.40 -6.19 -13.53
C ALA A 213 10.39 -6.13 -14.68
N GLY A 214 10.55 -5.18 -15.60
CA GLY A 214 9.72 -5.07 -16.80
C GLY A 214 9.91 -6.23 -17.78
N GLU A 215 11.12 -6.76 -17.92
CA GLU A 215 11.41 -7.94 -18.74
C GLU A 215 10.71 -9.19 -18.17
N VAL A 216 10.81 -9.43 -16.86
CA VAL A 216 10.11 -10.52 -16.18
C VAL A 216 8.59 -10.38 -16.30
N LEU A 217 8.06 -9.18 -16.11
CA LEU A 217 6.62 -8.92 -16.28
C LEU A 217 6.17 -9.25 -17.71
N ASN A 218 6.93 -8.84 -18.72
CA ASN A 218 6.61 -9.16 -20.11
C ASN A 218 6.63 -10.66 -20.37
N GLN A 219 7.57 -11.42 -19.79
CA GLN A 219 7.58 -12.88 -19.89
C GLN A 219 6.31 -13.48 -19.23
N PHE A 220 5.96 -13.01 -18.04
CA PHE A 220 4.78 -13.47 -17.30
C PHE A 220 3.46 -13.22 -18.07
N LEU A 221 3.33 -12.03 -18.68
CA LEU A 221 2.14 -11.65 -19.44
C LEU A 221 2.03 -12.42 -20.77
N ASN A 222 3.16 -12.77 -21.40
CA ASN A 222 3.19 -13.52 -22.66
C ASN A 222 3.16 -15.04 -22.51
N ALA A 223 3.41 -15.56 -21.30
CA ALA A 223 3.31 -16.99 -21.01
C ALA A 223 1.91 -17.53 -21.39
N GLN A 224 1.84 -18.77 -21.86
CA GLN A 224 0.60 -19.39 -22.32
C GLN A 224 0.01 -20.38 -21.30
N SER A 225 0.81 -20.78 -20.31
CA SER A 225 0.46 -21.81 -19.33
C SER A 225 0.90 -21.44 -17.91
N LEU A 226 0.39 -22.18 -16.92
CA LEU A 226 0.84 -22.04 -15.54
C LEU A 226 2.32 -22.46 -15.39
N GLU A 227 2.74 -23.54 -16.06
CA GLU A 227 4.10 -24.07 -15.98
C GLU A 227 5.15 -23.04 -16.39
N GLU A 228 4.87 -22.28 -17.45
CA GLU A 228 5.72 -21.17 -17.90
C GLU A 228 5.75 -19.99 -16.91
N ARG A 229 4.69 -19.80 -16.11
CA ARG A 229 4.59 -18.71 -15.12
C ARG A 229 5.23 -19.03 -13.78
N LEU A 230 5.21 -20.28 -13.35
CA LEU A 230 5.76 -20.70 -12.05
C LEU A 230 7.18 -20.17 -11.75
N PRO A 231 8.16 -20.20 -12.68
CA PRO A 231 9.48 -19.65 -12.40
C PRO A 231 9.52 -18.12 -12.28
N LEU A 232 8.51 -17.42 -12.81
CA LEU A 232 8.43 -15.95 -12.90
C LEU A 232 7.69 -15.30 -11.72
N ILE A 233 7.06 -16.10 -10.85
CA ILE A 233 6.18 -15.60 -9.79
C ILE A 233 6.74 -15.87 -8.39
N GLU A 234 6.31 -15.06 -7.44
CA GLU A 234 6.28 -15.41 -6.01
C GLU A 234 4.83 -15.51 -5.56
N THR A 235 4.52 -16.53 -4.75
CA THR A 235 3.16 -16.78 -4.27
C THR A 235 3.17 -17.52 -2.94
N LYS A 236 2.13 -17.30 -2.14
CA LYS A 236 1.80 -18.01 -0.90
C LYS A 236 0.92 -19.24 -1.16
N ALA A 237 0.29 -19.32 -2.32
CA ALA A 237 -0.64 -20.38 -2.68
C ALA A 237 0.10 -21.67 -3.08
N ASP A 238 -0.51 -22.83 -2.81
CA ASP A 238 0.02 -24.09 -3.30
C ASP A 238 -0.13 -24.18 -4.83
N PRO A 239 0.88 -24.67 -5.58
CA PRO A 239 0.82 -24.74 -7.04
C PRO A 239 -0.40 -25.48 -7.59
N THR A 240 -0.97 -26.45 -6.86
CA THR A 240 -2.18 -27.16 -7.30
C THR A 240 -3.39 -26.24 -7.34
N THR A 241 -3.52 -25.33 -6.37
CA THR A 241 -4.62 -24.35 -6.31
C THR A 241 -4.55 -23.32 -7.43
N LEU A 242 -3.38 -23.10 -8.01
CA LEU A 242 -3.18 -22.15 -9.12
C LEU A 242 -3.70 -22.68 -10.45
N GLN A 243 -3.89 -23.99 -10.61
CA GLN A 243 -4.36 -24.60 -11.86
C GLN A 243 -5.75 -24.12 -12.26
N ASP A 244 -6.60 -23.85 -11.28
CA ASP A 244 -7.98 -23.40 -11.50
C ASP A 244 -8.10 -21.87 -11.67
N THR A 245 -6.97 -21.15 -11.62
CA THR A 245 -6.94 -19.69 -11.70
C THR A 245 -6.72 -19.16 -13.11
N VAL A 246 -6.80 -17.84 -13.27
CA VAL A 246 -6.46 -17.15 -14.52
C VAL A 246 -5.00 -17.37 -14.96
N LEU A 247 -4.10 -17.76 -14.06
CA LEU A 247 -2.69 -17.99 -14.38
C LEU A 247 -2.47 -19.23 -15.27
N ALA A 248 -3.41 -20.16 -15.31
CA ALA A 248 -3.32 -21.35 -16.16
C ALA A 248 -3.70 -21.09 -17.62
N LYS A 249 -4.17 -19.88 -17.95
CA LYS A 249 -4.66 -19.51 -19.28
C LYS A 249 -3.81 -18.41 -19.90
N PRO A 250 -3.83 -18.24 -21.24
CA PRO A 250 -3.25 -17.08 -21.89
C PRO A 250 -3.89 -15.77 -21.40
N MET A 251 -3.08 -14.74 -21.17
CA MET A 251 -3.58 -13.41 -20.82
C MET A 251 -4.07 -12.67 -22.07
N PRO A 252 -5.02 -11.71 -21.92
CA PRO A 252 -5.40 -10.84 -23.02
C PRO A 252 -4.19 -10.04 -23.53
N PRO A 253 -4.23 -9.58 -24.80
CA PRO A 253 -3.17 -8.76 -25.35
C PRO A 253 -2.95 -7.48 -24.54
N VAL A 254 -1.69 -7.22 -24.18
CA VAL A 254 -1.28 -6.00 -23.48
C VAL A 254 -1.12 -4.88 -24.49
N GLN A 255 -1.84 -3.77 -24.31
CA GLN A 255 -1.68 -2.57 -25.14
C GLN A 255 -0.53 -1.68 -24.64
N ARG A 256 -0.36 -1.61 -23.32
CA ARG A 256 0.64 -0.74 -22.68
C ARG A 256 1.01 -1.30 -21.32
N SER A 257 2.30 -1.29 -21.01
CA SER A 257 2.85 -1.49 -19.68
C SER A 257 3.83 -0.35 -19.37
N VAL A 258 3.68 0.27 -18.20
CA VAL A 258 4.57 1.35 -17.74
C VAL A 258 4.86 1.20 -16.26
N VAL A 259 6.08 1.55 -15.84
CA VAL A 259 6.41 1.70 -14.43
C VAL A 259 5.61 2.89 -13.90
N GLU A 260 4.81 2.65 -12.86
CA GLU A 260 4.02 3.67 -12.20
C GLU A 260 4.71 4.18 -10.95
N MET A 261 5.25 3.25 -10.15
CA MET A 261 5.94 3.56 -8.90
C MET A 261 7.04 2.54 -8.66
N GLN A 262 8.19 2.99 -8.19
CA GLN A 262 9.22 2.13 -7.64
C GLN A 262 9.51 2.58 -6.21
N GLN A 263 9.39 1.65 -5.27
CA GLN A 263 9.66 1.93 -3.86
C GLN A 263 11.16 1.86 -3.60
N PRO A 264 11.69 2.70 -2.69
CA PRO A 264 13.06 2.55 -2.23
C PRO A 264 13.25 1.17 -1.57
N PRO A 265 14.49 0.66 -1.50
CA PRO A 265 14.76 -0.66 -0.96
C PRO A 265 14.32 -0.72 0.50
N ASP A 266 13.62 -1.78 0.86
CA ASP A 266 13.30 -2.03 2.26
C ASP A 266 14.60 -2.22 3.06
N PRO A 267 14.81 -1.47 4.16
CA PRO A 267 16.09 -1.50 4.88
C PRO A 267 16.35 -2.83 5.60
N ILE A 268 15.32 -3.65 5.83
CA ILE A 268 15.41 -4.92 6.57
C ILE A 268 15.58 -6.08 5.58
N GLU A 269 14.68 -6.17 4.60
CA GLU A 269 14.67 -7.30 3.64
C GLU A 269 15.52 -7.04 2.39
N ASN A 270 15.93 -5.78 2.15
CA ASN A 270 16.61 -5.34 0.94
C ASN A 270 15.84 -5.78 -0.33
N LEU A 271 14.52 -5.60 -0.28
CA LEU A 271 13.61 -5.82 -1.41
C LEU A 271 13.29 -4.50 -2.09
N ILE A 272 13.11 -4.53 -3.41
CA ILE A 272 12.68 -3.40 -4.22
C ILE A 272 11.38 -3.78 -4.92
N ASP A 273 10.32 -3.04 -4.59
CA ASP A 273 8.99 -3.22 -5.15
C ASP A 273 8.80 -2.25 -6.32
N THR A 274 8.52 -2.79 -7.51
CA THR A 274 8.24 -2.02 -8.73
C THR A 274 6.82 -2.30 -9.18
N TYR A 275 5.98 -1.27 -9.15
CA TYR A 275 4.58 -1.32 -9.55
C TYR A 275 4.44 -0.90 -11.01
N PHE A 276 3.74 -1.71 -11.79
CA PHE A 276 3.48 -1.49 -13.20
C PHE A 276 1.99 -1.29 -13.44
N SER A 277 1.64 -0.21 -14.13
CA SER A 277 0.32 -0.04 -14.73
C SER A 277 0.27 -0.80 -16.05
N VAL A 278 -0.57 -1.82 -16.13
CA VAL A 278 -0.75 -2.68 -17.30
C VAL A 278 -2.16 -2.50 -17.85
N ALA A 279 -2.27 -2.15 -19.14
CA ALA A 279 -3.54 -2.01 -19.84
C ALA A 279 -3.76 -3.20 -20.78
N PHE A 280 -4.72 -4.05 -20.43
CA PHE A 280 -5.19 -5.16 -21.25
C PHE A 280 -6.21 -4.68 -22.27
N ARG A 281 -6.17 -5.23 -23.49
CA ARG A 281 -7.19 -4.98 -24.51
C ARG A 281 -8.47 -5.73 -24.17
N THR A 282 -9.60 -5.03 -24.17
CA THR A 282 -10.92 -5.66 -24.05
C THR A 282 -11.51 -5.96 -25.44
N GLU A 283 -12.54 -6.80 -25.49
CA GLU A 283 -13.22 -7.20 -26.73
C GLU A 283 -13.74 -6.01 -27.54
N ASN A 284 -14.18 -4.94 -26.86
CA ASN A 284 -14.72 -3.72 -27.48
C ASN A 284 -13.64 -2.68 -27.82
N ASN A 285 -12.38 -3.07 -27.97
CA ASN A 285 -11.22 -2.18 -28.12
C ASN A 285 -11.04 -1.16 -26.98
N GLY A 286 -11.67 -1.40 -25.83
CA GLY A 286 -11.38 -0.68 -24.61
C GLY A 286 -10.09 -1.18 -23.97
N THR A 287 -9.78 -0.58 -22.83
CA THR A 287 -8.65 -0.98 -21.98
C THR A 287 -9.16 -1.33 -20.60
N ASP A 288 -8.69 -2.45 -20.07
CA ASP A 288 -8.81 -2.80 -18.65
C ASP A 288 -7.45 -2.58 -17.99
N GLN A 289 -7.40 -1.65 -17.04
CA GLN A 289 -6.15 -1.19 -16.43
C GLN A 289 -5.97 -1.84 -15.06
N GLN A 290 -4.79 -2.44 -14.86
CA GLN A 290 -4.45 -3.24 -13.69
C GLN A 290 -3.10 -2.78 -13.13
N LEU A 291 -2.99 -2.72 -11.82
CA LEU A 291 -1.72 -2.51 -11.14
C LEU A 291 -1.09 -3.88 -10.82
N ILE A 292 0.15 -4.11 -11.27
CA ILE A 292 0.87 -5.38 -11.06
C ILE A 292 2.19 -5.09 -10.35
N LEU A 293 2.49 -5.86 -9.30
CA LEU A 293 3.72 -5.74 -8.54
C LEU A 293 4.77 -6.75 -9.00
N VAL A 294 5.98 -6.26 -9.24
CA VAL A 294 7.18 -7.07 -9.43
C VAL A 294 8.17 -6.75 -8.33
N ARG A 295 8.56 -7.77 -7.58
CA ARG A 295 9.48 -7.68 -6.44
C ARG A 295 10.85 -8.20 -6.82
N THR A 296 11.88 -7.45 -6.47
CA THR A 296 13.28 -7.89 -6.58
C THR A 296 13.84 -8.05 -5.18
N ARG A 297 14.24 -9.28 -4.80
CA ARG A 297 14.87 -9.55 -3.50
C ARG A 297 16.38 -9.57 -3.66
N GLN A 298 17.08 -8.62 -3.04
CA GLN A 298 18.54 -8.52 -3.11
C GLN A 298 19.03 -8.54 -4.56
N SER A 299 20.00 -9.42 -4.89
CA SER A 299 20.54 -9.63 -6.23
C SER A 299 19.88 -10.81 -6.98
N ALA A 300 18.75 -11.31 -6.49
CA ALA A 300 18.01 -12.38 -7.16
C ALA A 300 17.20 -11.85 -8.35
N ASN A 301 16.77 -12.76 -9.23
CA ASN A 301 15.89 -12.41 -10.34
C ASN A 301 14.56 -11.83 -9.82
N PRO A 302 14.03 -10.74 -10.42
CA PRO A 302 12.71 -10.21 -10.08
C PRO A 302 11.62 -11.26 -10.28
N LYS A 303 10.55 -11.16 -9.49
CA LYS A 303 9.39 -12.05 -9.55
C LYS A 303 8.09 -11.25 -9.45
N VAL A 304 7.07 -11.68 -10.18
CA VAL A 304 5.72 -11.10 -10.11
C VAL A 304 5.04 -11.60 -8.83
N VAL A 305 4.55 -10.68 -8.01
CA VAL A 305 3.74 -11.00 -6.82
C VAL A 305 2.29 -11.20 -7.29
N VAL A 306 1.78 -12.42 -7.17
CA VAL A 306 0.51 -12.78 -7.83
C VAL A 306 -0.72 -12.64 -6.97
N GLU A 307 -0.60 -12.54 -5.64
CA GLU A 307 -1.74 -12.40 -4.73
C GLU A 307 -2.65 -11.19 -5.10
N PRO A 308 -2.12 -9.96 -5.29
CA PRO A 308 -2.96 -8.83 -5.68
C PRO A 308 -3.58 -9.02 -7.06
N PHE A 309 -2.83 -9.66 -7.97
CA PHE A 309 -3.30 -9.93 -9.31
C PHE A 309 -4.46 -10.94 -9.31
N LEU A 310 -4.39 -11.97 -8.48
CA LEU A 310 -5.47 -12.96 -8.31
C LEU A 310 -6.69 -12.34 -7.61
N ASP A 311 -6.47 -11.46 -6.63
CA ASP A 311 -7.54 -10.77 -5.91
C ASP A 311 -8.31 -9.81 -6.83
N LEU A 312 -7.61 -9.03 -7.64
CA LEU A 312 -8.18 -7.98 -8.48
C LEU A 312 -8.58 -8.49 -9.87
N TYR A 313 -7.62 -9.00 -10.64
CA TYR A 313 -7.84 -9.46 -12.01
C TYR A 313 -8.38 -10.89 -12.08
N GLY A 314 -7.86 -11.79 -11.23
CA GLY A 314 -8.34 -13.17 -11.10
C GLY A 314 -9.78 -13.28 -10.60
N GLY A 315 -10.33 -12.19 -10.06
CA GLY A 315 -11.74 -12.08 -9.71
C GLY A 315 -12.09 -12.61 -8.32
N ARG A 316 -11.12 -12.98 -7.48
CA ARG A 316 -11.39 -13.49 -6.12
C ARG A 316 -12.13 -12.45 -5.27
N LEU A 317 -11.73 -11.17 -5.32
CA LEU A 317 -12.47 -10.10 -4.64
C LEU A 317 -13.88 -9.95 -5.21
N LYS A 318 -14.02 -9.95 -6.54
CA LYS A 318 -15.33 -9.82 -7.19
C LYS A 318 -16.27 -10.94 -6.76
N GLN A 319 -15.80 -12.19 -6.75
CA GLN A 319 -16.57 -13.36 -6.32
C GLN A 319 -16.97 -13.26 -4.84
N PHE A 320 -16.06 -12.83 -3.97
CA PHE A 320 -16.37 -12.57 -2.56
C PHE A 320 -17.51 -11.54 -2.40
N CYS A 321 -17.55 -10.52 -3.27
CA CYS A 321 -18.56 -9.46 -3.25
C CYS A 321 -19.93 -9.86 -3.86
N GLU A 322 -20.07 -11.04 -4.45
CA GLU A 322 -21.33 -11.46 -5.10
C GLU A 322 -22.35 -12.03 -4.12
N THR A 323 -21.92 -12.66 -3.03
CA THR A 323 -22.85 -13.31 -2.08
C THR A 323 -22.33 -13.22 -0.65
N PRO A 324 -23.20 -12.95 0.35
CA PRO A 324 -22.81 -12.95 1.74
C PRO A 324 -22.17 -14.26 2.19
N VAL A 325 -20.97 -14.16 2.75
CA VAL A 325 -20.24 -15.27 3.37
C VAL A 325 -19.94 -14.95 4.83
N SER A 326 -19.97 -15.95 5.71
CA SER A 326 -19.77 -15.74 7.15
C SER A 326 -18.31 -15.47 7.53
N LYS A 327 -17.36 -15.83 6.68
CA LYS A 327 -15.93 -15.75 6.97
C LYS A 327 -15.34 -14.41 6.52
N ALA A 328 -14.49 -13.83 7.37
CA ALA A 328 -13.67 -12.70 7.00
C ALA A 328 -12.48 -13.15 6.13
N GLU A 329 -12.13 -12.36 5.13
CA GLU A 329 -11.03 -12.65 4.20
C GLU A 329 -10.15 -11.43 3.95
N THR A 330 -8.87 -11.70 3.75
CA THR A 330 -7.87 -10.70 3.42
C THR A 330 -7.70 -10.61 1.90
N PHE A 331 -7.61 -9.38 1.41
CA PHE A 331 -7.39 -9.05 0.01
C PHE A 331 -6.28 -8.01 -0.15
N GLU A 332 -5.48 -8.16 -1.19
CA GLU A 332 -4.46 -7.22 -1.62
C GLU A 332 -5.04 -6.37 -2.76
N VAL A 333 -5.35 -5.09 -2.48
CA VAL A 333 -6.17 -4.24 -3.37
C VAL A 333 -5.56 -2.84 -3.56
N VAL A 334 -6.08 -2.06 -4.51
CA VAL A 334 -5.91 -0.60 -4.51
C VAL A 334 -7.14 0.03 -3.87
N ALA A 335 -6.95 0.73 -2.76
CA ALA A 335 -8.05 1.28 -1.98
C ALA A 335 -8.06 2.81 -1.94
N SER A 336 -9.24 3.43 -1.97
CA SER A 336 -9.40 4.87 -1.78
C SER A 336 -10.56 5.20 -0.85
N ALA A 337 -10.26 5.85 0.28
CA ALA A 337 -11.24 6.19 1.29
C ALA A 337 -12.08 7.43 0.92
N LEU A 338 -13.36 7.39 1.29
CA LEU A 338 -14.33 8.46 1.15
C LEU A 338 -14.78 8.90 2.54
N ALA A 339 -14.95 10.21 2.72
CA ALA A 339 -15.36 10.78 4.00
C ALA A 339 -16.77 10.38 4.45
N ASN A 340 -17.64 9.94 3.54
CA ASN A 340 -19.04 9.63 3.83
C ASN A 340 -19.51 8.39 3.06
N CYS A 341 -20.45 7.64 3.66
CA CYS A 341 -21.23 6.62 2.98
C CYS A 341 -22.47 7.23 2.32
N TYR A 342 -22.57 7.15 0.99
CA TYR A 342 -23.73 7.61 0.23
C TYR A 342 -24.69 6.49 -0.16
N ASN A 343 -24.34 5.23 0.08
CA ASN A 343 -25.16 4.08 -0.27
C ASN A 343 -26.35 3.95 0.69
N GLU A 344 -27.57 4.02 0.15
CA GLU A 344 -28.82 3.95 0.93
C GLU A 344 -29.12 2.52 1.42
N ALA A 345 -28.53 1.52 0.76
CA ALA A 345 -28.68 0.13 1.16
C ALA A 345 -27.87 -0.19 2.43
N VAL A 346 -26.95 0.68 2.86
CA VAL A 346 -26.12 0.45 4.05
C VAL A 346 -26.85 0.96 5.30
N PRO A 347 -27.08 0.11 6.33
CA PRO A 347 -27.68 0.52 7.60
C PRO A 347 -26.84 1.57 8.33
N ASN A 348 -27.49 2.50 9.03
CA ASN A 348 -26.84 3.60 9.78
C ASN A 348 -25.74 4.31 8.98
N ARG A 349 -25.96 4.57 7.69
CA ARG A 349 -24.96 5.13 6.75
C ARG A 349 -24.31 6.43 7.25
N GLU A 350 -25.03 7.23 8.03
CA GLU A 350 -24.55 8.48 8.62
C GLU A 350 -23.44 8.29 9.66
N LYS A 351 -23.26 7.07 10.17
CA LYS A 351 -22.20 6.67 11.10
C LYS A 351 -21.07 5.91 10.41
N LYS A 352 -21.11 5.82 9.08
CA LYS A 352 -20.18 5.01 8.29
C LYS A 352 -19.48 5.84 7.23
N MET A 353 -18.29 5.37 6.91
CA MET A 353 -17.44 5.85 5.84
C MET A 353 -17.31 4.74 4.81
N ALA A 354 -16.88 5.10 3.60
CA ALA A 354 -16.78 4.15 2.50
C ALA A 354 -15.34 4.07 2.00
N ILE A 355 -14.95 2.91 1.50
CA ILE A 355 -13.67 2.68 0.83
C ILE A 355 -13.95 2.02 -0.52
N LYS A 356 -13.42 2.60 -1.59
CA LYS A 356 -13.49 2.04 -2.94
C LYS A 356 -12.37 1.04 -3.10
N LEU A 357 -12.69 -0.17 -3.56
CA LEU A 357 -11.73 -1.24 -3.86
C LEU A 357 -11.58 -1.36 -5.37
N MET A 358 -10.38 -1.18 -5.89
CA MET A 358 -10.10 -0.98 -7.32
C MET A 358 -8.88 -1.79 -7.76
N ALA A 359 -8.79 -2.04 -9.06
CA ALA A 359 -7.66 -2.70 -9.70
C ALA A 359 -6.45 -1.77 -9.89
N HIS A 360 -6.73 -0.48 -10.09
CA HIS A 360 -5.77 0.58 -10.36
C HIS A 360 -6.43 1.94 -10.02
N ASP A 361 -5.64 2.98 -9.76
CA ASP A 361 -6.19 4.32 -9.57
C ASP A 361 -7.05 4.77 -10.77
N ASN A 362 -8.11 5.52 -10.53
CA ASN A 362 -9.06 6.01 -11.54
C ASN A 362 -9.81 4.94 -12.35
N THR A 363 -9.76 3.66 -11.94
CA THR A 363 -10.61 2.62 -12.53
C THR A 363 -11.97 2.56 -11.83
N ARG A 364 -12.92 1.86 -12.45
CA ARG A 364 -14.22 1.60 -11.82
C ARG A 364 -13.99 0.72 -10.58
N PRO A 365 -14.57 1.06 -9.41
CA PRO A 365 -14.51 0.19 -8.24
C PRO A 365 -15.08 -1.19 -8.55
N ILE A 366 -14.36 -2.24 -8.15
CA ILE A 366 -14.83 -3.62 -8.13
C ILE A 366 -15.93 -3.73 -7.07
N ALA A 367 -15.70 -3.12 -5.91
CA ALA A 367 -16.64 -3.05 -4.81
C ALA A 367 -16.44 -1.79 -3.96
N GLU A 368 -17.44 -1.50 -3.13
CA GLU A 368 -17.31 -0.58 -2.01
C GLU A 368 -17.44 -1.37 -0.71
N ALA A 369 -16.60 -1.04 0.26
CA ALA A 369 -16.72 -1.55 1.62
C ALA A 369 -16.92 -0.38 2.60
N TYR A 370 -17.42 -0.68 3.79
CA TYR A 370 -17.84 0.33 4.76
C TYR A 370 -17.23 0.08 6.12
N PHE A 371 -16.94 1.16 6.85
CA PHE A 371 -16.36 1.09 8.20
C PHE A 371 -16.92 2.19 9.09
N SER A 372 -16.91 1.97 10.41
CA SER A 372 -17.40 2.95 11.38
C SER A 372 -16.52 4.20 11.40
N SER A 373 -17.13 5.38 11.40
CA SER A 373 -16.38 6.64 11.51
C SER A 373 -15.80 6.92 12.91
N LYS A 374 -16.24 6.18 13.94
CA LYS A 374 -15.86 6.44 15.35
C LYS A 374 -15.07 5.33 16.03
N HIS A 375 -15.20 4.09 15.54
CA HIS A 375 -14.70 2.90 16.25
C HIS A 375 -13.92 1.95 15.34
N SER A 376 -13.39 2.44 14.22
CA SER A 376 -12.60 1.63 13.28
C SER A 376 -11.14 2.06 13.29
N GLN A 377 -10.23 1.08 13.28
CA GLN A 377 -8.80 1.31 13.10
C GLN A 377 -8.50 2.02 11.77
N ILE A 378 -9.34 1.82 10.75
CA ILE A 378 -9.25 2.51 9.47
C ILE A 378 -9.53 4.01 9.63
N ALA A 379 -10.50 4.38 10.48
CA ALA A 379 -10.79 5.78 10.77
C ALA A 379 -9.64 6.43 11.56
N ASP A 380 -8.99 5.68 12.45
CA ASP A 380 -7.79 6.15 13.16
C ASP A 380 -6.62 6.37 12.18
N LEU A 381 -6.39 5.43 11.26
CA LEU A 381 -5.38 5.55 10.19
C LEU A 381 -5.60 6.80 9.33
N LEU A 382 -6.85 7.09 8.96
CA LEU A 382 -7.19 8.28 8.16
C LEU A 382 -7.02 9.59 8.92
N SER A 383 -7.13 9.54 10.25
CA SER A 383 -6.96 10.71 11.12
C SER A 383 -5.50 10.99 11.47
N ASP A 384 -4.61 9.99 11.32
CA ASP A 384 -3.18 10.14 11.54
C ASP A 384 -2.47 10.72 10.30
N ASP A 385 -2.00 11.97 10.41
CA ASP A 385 -1.22 12.67 9.38
C ASP A 385 0.11 12.00 8.99
N LEU A 386 0.54 10.97 9.72
CA LEU A 386 1.75 10.21 9.44
C LEU A 386 1.50 8.83 8.81
N SER A 387 0.25 8.34 8.80
CA SER A 387 -0.06 7.00 8.29
C SER A 387 0.23 6.83 6.79
N GLY A 388 0.12 7.91 6.01
CA GLY A 388 0.22 7.88 4.55
C GLY A 388 -1.09 7.49 3.85
N PHE A 389 -2.13 7.09 4.58
CA PHE A 389 -3.44 6.79 4.01
C PHE A 389 -4.38 8.00 4.11
N ARG A 390 -4.88 8.50 2.97
CA ARG A 390 -5.61 9.77 2.88
C ARG A 390 -6.90 9.64 2.09
N TYR A 391 -7.85 10.52 2.40
CA TYR A 391 -9.10 10.64 1.65
C TYR A 391 -8.86 10.95 0.18
N GLY A 392 -9.53 10.20 -0.70
CA GLY A 392 -9.49 10.41 -2.14
C GLY A 392 -8.15 10.06 -2.80
N GLN A 393 -7.16 9.57 -2.05
CA GLN A 393 -5.93 9.00 -2.61
C GLN A 393 -6.11 7.49 -2.74
N ALA A 394 -5.76 6.96 -3.89
CA ALA A 394 -5.72 5.52 -4.13
C ALA A 394 -4.36 4.99 -3.72
N GLN A 395 -4.34 3.94 -2.89
CA GLN A 395 -3.12 3.36 -2.35
C GLN A 395 -3.21 1.83 -2.40
N PRO A 396 -2.17 1.11 -2.85
CA PRO A 396 -2.08 -0.33 -2.67
C PRO A 396 -2.09 -0.67 -1.18
N CYS A 397 -2.93 -1.61 -0.75
CA CYS A 397 -3.00 -2.02 0.65
C CYS A 397 -3.47 -3.46 0.79
N THR A 398 -3.24 -4.02 1.98
CA THR A 398 -3.80 -5.30 2.41
C THR A 398 -4.95 -5.02 3.36
N ILE A 399 -6.17 -5.43 2.99
CA ILE A 399 -7.41 -5.11 3.69
C ILE A 399 -8.13 -6.38 4.15
N LEU A 400 -8.64 -6.37 5.38
CA LEU A 400 -9.49 -7.43 5.93
C LEU A 400 -10.97 -7.05 5.76
N LEU A 401 -11.71 -7.88 5.04
CA LEU A 401 -13.13 -7.68 4.72
C LEU A 401 -14.00 -8.79 5.33
N ARG A 402 -15.24 -8.46 5.67
CA ARG A 402 -16.29 -9.46 5.92
C ARG A 402 -17.61 -8.98 5.37
N TRP A 403 -18.56 -9.90 5.20
CA TRP A 403 -19.96 -9.52 5.10
C TRP A 403 -20.54 -9.28 6.48
N ASN A 404 -21.11 -8.08 6.69
CA ASN A 404 -21.91 -7.80 7.87
C ASN A 404 -23.38 -8.14 7.55
N THR A 405 -23.86 -9.19 8.19
CA THR A 405 -25.25 -9.68 8.14
C THR A 405 -25.96 -9.51 9.48
N GLU A 406 -25.26 -8.97 10.48
CA GLU A 406 -25.70 -8.88 11.87
C GLU A 406 -26.43 -7.58 12.17
N GLU A 407 -25.99 -6.47 11.57
CA GLU A 407 -26.58 -5.14 11.84
C GLU A 407 -28.01 -5.01 11.28
N ASP A 408 -28.22 -5.51 10.05
CA ASP A 408 -29.53 -5.60 9.41
C ASP A 408 -29.50 -6.79 8.42
N PRO A 409 -30.14 -7.93 8.76
CA PRO A 409 -30.12 -9.12 7.90
C PRO A 409 -30.73 -8.93 6.52
N GLU A 410 -31.61 -7.93 6.33
CA GLU A 410 -32.22 -7.62 5.03
C GLU A 410 -31.31 -6.75 4.15
N LYS A 411 -30.27 -6.16 4.75
CA LYS A 411 -29.35 -5.22 4.10
C LYS A 411 -27.90 -5.58 4.37
N PRO A 412 -27.45 -6.77 3.93
CA PRO A 412 -26.06 -7.17 4.11
C PRO A 412 -25.14 -6.23 3.32
N PHE A 413 -24.00 -5.91 3.89
CA PHE A 413 -22.99 -5.06 3.26
C PHE A 413 -21.58 -5.57 3.56
N ILE A 414 -20.62 -5.15 2.74
CA ILE A 414 -19.21 -5.48 2.96
C ILE A 414 -18.62 -4.50 3.96
N GLU A 415 -18.17 -5.03 5.08
CA GLU A 415 -17.50 -4.28 6.14
C GLU A 415 -15.99 -4.41 5.99
N ALA A 416 -15.30 -3.27 5.98
CA ALA A 416 -13.85 -3.19 6.08
C ALA A 416 -13.46 -3.15 7.55
N LEU A 417 -12.80 -4.21 8.02
CA LEU A 417 -12.45 -4.37 9.43
C LEU A 417 -11.13 -3.71 9.78
N ASP A 418 -10.13 -3.91 8.92
CA ASP A 418 -8.77 -3.44 9.16
C ASP A 418 -7.99 -3.27 7.85
N ILE A 419 -6.97 -2.41 7.88
CA ILE A 419 -5.93 -2.31 6.86
C ILE A 419 -4.61 -2.66 7.54
N SER A 420 -4.12 -3.87 7.30
CA SER A 420 -2.93 -4.40 7.98
C SER A 420 -1.62 -3.84 7.40
N ALA A 421 -1.62 -3.47 6.11
CA ALA A 421 -0.47 -2.88 5.44
C ALA A 421 -0.89 -1.88 4.35
N LEU A 422 -0.11 -0.80 4.15
CA LEU A 422 -0.31 0.24 3.13
C LEU A 422 0.56 0.03 1.88
N ASN A 423 0.84 -1.24 1.61
CA ASN A 423 1.48 -1.79 0.44
C ASN A 423 1.01 -3.26 0.28
N TRP A 424 1.52 -3.95 -0.73
CA TRP A 424 1.35 -5.40 -0.88
C TRP A 424 2.57 -6.16 -0.31
N ASN A 425 3.05 -5.71 0.84
CA ASN A 425 4.05 -6.40 1.64
C ASN A 425 3.49 -6.59 3.08
N PRO A 426 2.63 -7.60 3.28
CA PRO A 426 1.84 -7.75 4.50
C PRO A 426 2.65 -8.15 5.75
#